data_AF-A0AAD5CP13-F1
#
_entry.id   AF-A0AAD5CP13-F1
#
_cell.length_a   1.000
_cell.length_b   1.000
_cell.length_c   1.000
_cell.angle_alpha   90.00
_cell.angle_beta   90.00
_cell.angle_gamma   90.00
#
_symmetry.space_group_name_H-M   'P 1'
#
loop_
_entity.id
_entity.type
_entity.pdbx_description
1 polymer ?
#
loop_
_entity_poly.entity_id
_entity_poly.type
_entity_poly.pdbx_seq_one_letter_code
_entity_poly.pdbx_strand_id
1 'polypeptide(L)'
;MAPHPYYRPNNDLVPCKHPLCASLHSGDHICDDPDQCDYEVEYADGGSSLGVLINDVSLVNLTTGVRITPRLTIGCGYDQISGPSYQPLDGVLGLGKGKTGIVSQLHSQGLIRNVVGHCFSSRGGGFLFFGDDVYDPSRVISTPMSRDYRKHYSPGFGEVIYGGKPTGLKNLL
;
A
#
# COMPACT_ATOMS: atom_id res chain seq x y z
N MET A 1 -12.14 -1.59 -25.52
CA MET A 1 -11.43 -0.41 -24.99
C MET A 1 -9.99 -0.50 -25.48
N ALA A 2 -9.44 0.56 -26.05
CA ALA A 2 -8.03 0.58 -26.40
C ALA A 2 -7.19 0.62 -25.11
N PRO A 3 -5.99 0.02 -25.09
CA PRO A 3 -5.09 0.12 -23.94
C PRO A 3 -4.83 1.59 -23.61
N HIS A 4 -4.79 1.93 -22.31
CA HIS A 4 -4.32 3.25 -21.92
C HIS A 4 -2.86 3.43 -22.35
N PRO A 5 -2.43 4.65 -22.69
CA PRO A 5 -1.03 4.93 -22.93
C PRO A 5 -0.19 4.56 -21.69
N TYR A 6 1.03 4.08 -21.91
CA TYR A 6 1.96 3.84 -20.82
C TYR A 6 2.14 5.10 -19.96
N TYR A 7 2.22 4.88 -18.65
CA TYR A 7 2.60 5.91 -17.70
C TYR A 7 3.95 6.52 -18.12
N ARG A 8 4.03 7.85 -18.11
CA ARG A 8 5.26 8.59 -18.43
C ARG A 8 5.82 9.15 -17.13
N PRO A 9 6.67 8.38 -16.43
CA PRO A 9 7.28 8.85 -15.21
C PRO A 9 8.21 10.02 -15.47
N ASN A 10 8.48 10.82 -14.44
CA ASN A 10 9.69 11.61 -14.46
C ASN A 10 10.94 10.70 -14.34
N ASN A 11 12.10 11.19 -14.77
CA ASN A 11 13.35 10.43 -14.69
C ASN A 11 14.06 10.63 -13.33
N ASP A 12 13.30 10.79 -12.24
CA ASP A 12 13.81 10.97 -10.88
C ASP A 12 13.90 9.61 -10.18
N LEU A 13 14.90 8.81 -10.58
CA LEU A 13 15.15 7.50 -9.99
C LEU A 13 15.52 7.63 -8.50
N VAL A 14 15.03 6.70 -7.69
CA VAL A 14 15.41 6.60 -6.28
C VAL A 14 16.75 5.88 -6.19
N PRO A 15 17.81 6.49 -5.60
CA PRO A 15 19.10 5.82 -5.47
C PRO A 15 19.04 4.61 -4.53
N CYS A 16 19.92 3.64 -4.76
CA CYS A 16 20.04 2.41 -3.99
C CYS A 16 20.10 2.63 -2.47
N LYS A 17 20.91 3.61 -2.06
CA LYS A 17 21.13 3.93 -0.63
C LYS A 17 19.99 4.73 0.01
N HIS A 18 18.94 5.07 -0.75
CA HIS A 18 17.83 5.85 -0.24
C HIS A 18 17.06 5.07 0.85
N PRO A 19 16.62 5.71 1.95
CA PRO A 19 15.95 5.02 3.06
C PRO A 19 14.68 4.27 2.68
N LEU A 20 13.98 4.70 1.62
CA LEU A 20 12.81 3.99 1.09
C LEU A 20 13.22 2.72 0.36
N CYS A 21 14.32 2.74 -0.39
CA CYS A 21 14.87 1.56 -1.06
C CYS A 21 15.27 0.50 -0.02
N ALA A 22 16.08 0.91 0.96
CA ALA A 22 16.49 0.05 2.07
C ALA A 22 15.31 -0.54 2.88
N SER A 23 14.10 0.03 2.78
CA SER A 23 12.91 -0.49 3.45
C SER A 23 12.20 -1.62 2.72
N LEU A 24 12.47 -1.79 1.41
CA LEU A 24 11.95 -2.88 0.60
C LEU A 24 12.72 -4.19 0.83
N HIS A 25 14.03 -4.07 1.00
CA HIS A 25 14.93 -5.21 1.12
C HIS A 25 15.19 -5.57 2.58
N SER A 26 15.61 -6.82 2.82
CA SER A 26 16.00 -7.29 4.15
C SER A 26 17.52 -7.44 4.22
N GLY A 27 18.14 -6.93 5.28
CA GLY A 27 19.60 -7.00 5.46
C GLY A 27 20.37 -5.99 4.60
N ASP A 28 21.65 -6.31 4.35
CA ASP A 28 22.55 -5.48 3.54
C ASP A 28 22.21 -5.65 2.05
N HIS A 29 21.32 -4.78 1.57
CA HIS A 29 20.94 -4.70 0.16
C HIS A 29 22.06 -4.06 -0.66
N ILE A 30 22.46 -4.76 -1.71
CA ILE A 30 23.43 -4.31 -2.71
C ILE A 30 22.66 -4.18 -4.03
N CYS A 31 22.72 -3.01 -4.67
CA CYS A 31 22.20 -2.82 -6.02
C CYS A 31 23.30 -3.04 -7.05
N ASP A 32 22.89 -3.50 -8.23
CA ASP A 32 23.77 -3.54 -9.40
C ASP A 32 24.11 -2.11 -9.88
N ASP A 33 23.14 -1.20 -9.80
CA ASP A 33 23.31 0.22 -10.08
C ASP A 33 23.12 1.06 -8.79
N PRO A 34 24.13 1.84 -8.33
CA PRO A 34 24.02 2.65 -7.13
C PRO A 34 22.98 3.79 -7.23
N ASP A 35 22.64 4.22 -8.46
CA ASP A 35 21.73 5.32 -8.73
C ASP A 35 20.28 4.85 -8.96
N GLN A 36 20.03 3.54 -8.89
CA GLN A 36 18.72 2.92 -9.07
C GLN A 36 18.33 2.07 -7.85
N CYS A 37 17.03 1.99 -7.60
CA CYS A 37 16.45 1.11 -6.61
C CYS A 37 15.44 0.19 -7.28
N ASP A 38 15.79 -1.08 -7.39
CA ASP A 38 14.91 -2.10 -7.95
C ASP A 38 13.93 -2.61 -6.90
N TYR A 39 12.70 -2.90 -7.32
CA TYR A 39 11.71 -3.57 -6.48
C TYR A 39 11.20 -4.81 -7.19
N GLU A 40 10.89 -5.82 -6.39
CA GLU A 40 10.14 -7.00 -6.83
C GLU A 40 8.95 -7.19 -5.88
N VAL A 41 7.79 -7.49 -6.45
CA VAL A 41 6.57 -7.79 -5.69
C VAL A 41 5.87 -8.99 -6.28
N GLU A 42 5.45 -9.90 -5.40
CA GLU A 42 4.55 -11.01 -5.72
C GLU A 42 3.16 -10.70 -5.17
N TYR A 43 2.14 -10.95 -5.98
CA TYR A 43 0.74 -10.73 -5.65
C TYR A 43 0.07 -12.01 -5.17
N ALA A 44 -1.04 -11.86 -4.45
CA ALA A 44 -1.77 -13.00 -3.86
C ALA A 44 -2.37 -13.95 -4.91
N ASP A 45 -2.53 -13.51 -6.16
CA ASP A 45 -2.95 -14.34 -7.27
C ASP A 45 -1.78 -15.09 -7.93
N GLY A 46 -0.54 -14.90 -7.48
CA GLY A 46 0.66 -15.51 -8.06
C GLY A 46 1.25 -14.72 -9.23
N GLY A 47 0.67 -13.56 -9.59
CA GLY A 47 1.34 -12.61 -10.48
C GLY A 47 2.52 -11.92 -9.79
N SER A 48 3.39 -11.29 -10.57
CA SER A 48 4.51 -10.52 -10.04
C SER A 48 4.82 -9.28 -10.88
N SER A 49 5.55 -8.34 -10.28
CA SER A 49 6.09 -7.18 -10.97
C SER A 49 7.50 -6.89 -10.50
N LEU A 50 8.39 -6.67 -11.47
CA LEU A 50 9.73 -6.15 -11.29
C LEU A 50 9.81 -4.75 -11.94
N GLY A 51 10.50 -3.84 -11.25
CA GLY A 51 10.59 -2.45 -11.69
C GLY A 51 11.57 -1.63 -10.86
N VAL A 52 11.52 -0.32 -11.06
CA VAL A 52 12.34 0.66 -10.32
C VAL A 52 11.47 1.56 -9.47
N LEU A 53 12.01 2.08 -8.37
CA LEU A 53 11.40 3.17 -7.63
C LEU A 53 11.76 4.52 -8.26
N ILE A 54 10.75 5.38 -8.42
CA ILE A 54 10.87 6.75 -8.91
C ILE A 54 10.17 7.72 -7.96
N ASN A 55 10.62 8.96 -7.90
CA ASN A 55 9.96 10.03 -7.16
C ASN A 55 9.12 10.88 -8.11
N ASP A 56 7.80 10.73 -8.09
CA ASP A 56 6.93 11.50 -8.98
C ASP A 56 5.93 12.42 -8.28
N VAL A 57 5.43 13.40 -9.02
CA VAL A 57 4.41 14.33 -8.54
C VAL A 57 3.05 13.66 -8.69
N SER A 58 2.45 13.32 -7.56
CA SER A 58 1.12 12.72 -7.51
C SER A 58 0.09 13.79 -7.19
N LEU A 59 -1.09 13.66 -7.77
CA LEU A 59 -2.13 14.67 -7.66
C LEU A 59 -3.28 14.12 -6.81
N VAL A 60 -3.45 14.68 -5.62
CA VAL A 60 -4.32 14.16 -4.56
C VAL A 60 -5.32 15.23 -4.16
N ASN A 61 -6.58 14.84 -3.96
CA ASN A 61 -7.61 15.71 -3.45
C ASN A 61 -7.77 15.48 -1.94
N LEU A 62 -7.70 16.55 -1.15
CA LEU A 62 -8.04 16.52 0.27
C LEU A 62 -9.55 16.49 0.45
N THR A 63 -9.99 16.01 1.61
CA THR A 63 -11.41 16.00 2.02
C THR A 63 -12.01 17.40 2.09
N THR A 64 -11.18 18.43 2.26
CA THR A 64 -11.54 19.85 2.18
C THR A 64 -11.86 20.34 0.76
N GLY A 65 -11.66 19.49 -0.26
CA GLY A 65 -11.78 19.85 -1.67
C GLY A 65 -10.53 20.50 -2.27
N VAL A 66 -9.51 20.79 -1.45
CA VAL A 66 -8.23 21.34 -1.92
C VAL A 66 -7.43 20.26 -2.63
N ARG A 67 -6.91 20.58 -3.82
CA ARG A 67 -6.01 19.72 -4.57
C ARG A 67 -4.57 20.04 -4.22
N ILE A 68 -3.80 19.01 -3.90
CA ILE A 68 -2.37 19.09 -3.58
C ILE A 68 -1.56 18.19 -4.52
N THR A 69 -0.26 18.48 -4.60
CA THR A 69 0.68 17.77 -5.47
C THR A 69 1.88 17.23 -4.68
N PRO A 70 1.69 16.25 -3.77
CA PRO A 70 2.78 15.64 -3.05
C PRO A 70 3.76 14.92 -4.00
N ARG A 71 5.05 14.96 -3.65
CA ARG A 71 6.04 14.06 -4.26
C ARG A 71 5.94 12.70 -3.59
N LEU A 72 5.63 11.66 -4.35
CA LEU A 72 5.51 10.30 -3.87
C LEU A 72 6.51 9.41 -4.61
N THR A 73 7.15 8.53 -3.86
CA THR A 73 7.90 7.42 -4.42
C THR A 73 6.93 6.31 -4.84
N ILE A 74 6.97 5.92 -6.10
CA ILE A 74 6.13 4.85 -6.67
C ILE A 74 6.98 3.84 -7.41
N GLY A 75 6.47 2.61 -7.56
CA GLY A 75 7.09 1.60 -8.41
C GLY A 75 6.69 1.80 -9.87
N CYS A 76 7.68 1.87 -10.76
CA CYS A 76 7.51 1.86 -12.21
C CYS A 76 7.93 0.48 -12.73
N GLY A 77 6.95 -0.39 -12.96
CA GLY A 77 7.17 -1.74 -13.46
C GLY A 77 7.54 -1.77 -14.94
N TYR A 78 8.50 -2.63 -15.30
CA TYR A 78 8.85 -2.92 -16.71
C TYR A 78 8.76 -4.40 -17.06
N ASP A 79 8.74 -5.29 -16.05
CA ASP A 79 8.45 -6.71 -16.23
C ASP A 79 7.26 -7.11 -15.34
N GLN A 80 6.26 -7.75 -15.93
CA GLN A 80 5.01 -8.14 -15.28
C GLN A 80 4.62 -9.55 -15.68
N ILE A 81 4.47 -10.41 -14.68
CA ILE A 81 3.91 -11.74 -14.84
C ILE A 81 2.48 -11.71 -14.34
N SER A 82 1.53 -12.02 -15.22
CA SER A 82 0.11 -12.04 -14.87
C SER A 82 -0.24 -13.29 -14.06
N GLY A 83 -1.04 -13.12 -13.00
CA GLY A 83 -1.68 -14.25 -12.31
C GLY A 83 -2.85 -14.84 -13.12
N PRO A 84 -3.49 -15.90 -12.61
CA PRO A 84 -4.63 -16.57 -13.26
C PRO A 84 -5.86 -15.66 -13.36
N SER A 85 -5.96 -14.65 -12.49
CA SER A 85 -7.06 -13.68 -12.47
C SER A 85 -6.65 -12.41 -13.22
N TYR A 86 -6.50 -12.51 -14.54
CA TYR A 86 -6.18 -11.33 -15.35
C TYR A 86 -7.32 -10.29 -15.27
N GLN A 87 -6.99 -9.13 -14.71
CA GLN A 87 -7.83 -7.94 -14.76
C GLN A 87 -7.05 -6.83 -15.45
N PRO A 88 -7.61 -6.15 -16.47
CA PRO A 88 -6.93 -5.04 -17.12
C PRO A 88 -6.87 -3.87 -16.14
N LEU A 89 -5.68 -3.62 -15.59
CA LEU A 89 -5.38 -2.55 -14.64
C LEU A 89 -4.11 -1.82 -15.07
N ASP A 90 -4.05 -0.51 -14.80
CA ASP A 90 -2.87 0.31 -15.10
C ASP A 90 -1.85 0.33 -13.94
N GLY A 91 -2.19 -0.27 -12.81
CA GLY A 91 -1.32 -0.35 -11.63
C GLY A 91 -2.05 -0.85 -10.39
N VAL A 92 -1.28 -1.05 -9.32
CA VAL A 92 -1.76 -1.56 -8.02
C VAL A 92 -1.46 -0.54 -6.93
N LEU A 93 -2.48 -0.17 -6.15
CA LEU A 93 -2.30 0.67 -4.97
C LEU A 93 -2.10 -0.20 -3.72
N GLY A 94 -0.85 -0.36 -3.30
CA GLY A 94 -0.51 -1.08 -2.07
C GLY A 94 -0.93 -0.30 -0.82
N LEU A 95 -1.77 -0.90 0.02
CA LEU A 95 -2.23 -0.31 1.29
C LEU A 95 -1.44 -0.75 2.53
N GLY A 96 -0.39 -1.57 2.34
CA GLY A 96 0.41 -2.14 3.44
C GLY A 96 1.09 -1.09 4.33
N LYS A 97 1.62 -1.55 5.48
CA LYS A 97 2.25 -0.72 6.52
C LYS A 97 3.70 -0.30 6.21
N GLY A 98 4.19 -0.61 5.01
CA GLY A 98 5.56 -0.33 4.59
C GLY A 98 5.83 1.18 4.45
N LYS A 99 7.11 1.58 4.54
CA LYS A 99 7.50 2.99 4.38
C LYS A 99 7.23 3.53 2.98
N THR A 100 7.24 2.65 1.97
CA THR A 100 6.89 2.96 0.57
C THR A 100 5.38 3.05 0.33
N GLY A 101 4.53 2.67 1.30
CA GLY A 101 3.08 2.81 1.17
C GLY A 101 2.64 4.26 1.13
N ILE A 102 1.60 4.57 0.34
CA ILE A 102 1.10 5.94 0.15
C ILE A 102 0.76 6.63 1.48
N VAL A 103 0.17 5.89 2.43
CA VAL A 103 -0.21 6.42 3.75
C VAL A 103 1.02 6.86 4.55
N SER A 104 2.06 6.01 4.57
CA SER A 104 3.33 6.29 5.24
C SER A 104 4.04 7.51 4.65
N GLN A 105 4.03 7.64 3.32
CA GLN A 105 4.67 8.76 2.62
C GLN A 105 3.93 10.09 2.80
N LEU A 106 2.60 10.08 2.75
CA LEU A 106 1.82 11.29 3.03
C LEU A 106 1.95 11.71 4.50
N HIS A 107 1.96 10.75 5.42
CA HIS A 107 2.20 11.01 6.84
C HIS A 107 3.60 11.56 7.11
N SER A 108 4.65 11.04 6.46
CA SER A 108 6.02 11.55 6.64
C SER A 108 6.19 12.99 6.13
N GLN A 109 5.36 13.41 5.18
CA GLN A 109 5.27 14.79 4.70
C GLN A 109 4.38 15.70 5.58
N GLY A 110 3.79 15.16 6.65
CA GLY A 110 2.92 15.91 7.55
C GLY A 110 1.54 16.25 6.97
N LEU A 111 1.12 15.58 5.89
CA LEU A 111 -0.12 15.89 5.18
C LEU A 111 -1.35 15.24 5.82
N ILE A 112 -1.18 14.08 6.46
CA ILE A 112 -2.24 13.29 7.07
C ILE A 112 -1.75 12.59 8.33
N ARG A 113 -2.67 12.10 9.18
CA ARG A 113 -2.34 11.05 10.15
C ARG A 113 -2.11 9.71 9.46
N ASN A 114 -1.29 8.84 10.07
CA ASN A 114 -0.99 7.51 9.55
C ASN A 114 -2.16 6.53 9.76
N VAL A 115 -3.25 6.80 9.06
CA VAL A 115 -4.52 6.07 9.13
C VAL A 115 -5.01 5.83 7.71
N VAL A 116 -5.51 4.62 7.47
CA VAL A 116 -6.23 4.26 6.26
C VAL A 116 -7.56 3.64 6.66
N GLY A 117 -8.63 4.06 6.00
CA GLY A 117 -9.95 3.48 6.20
C GLY A 117 -10.65 3.27 4.87
N HIS A 118 -11.49 2.26 4.82
CA HIS A 118 -12.23 1.93 3.61
C HIS A 118 -13.63 1.41 3.95
N CYS A 119 -14.57 1.68 3.05
CA CYS A 119 -15.89 1.09 3.04
C CYS A 119 -16.10 0.48 1.65
N PHE A 120 -15.93 -0.84 1.53
CA PHE A 120 -16.12 -1.52 0.26
C PHE A 120 -17.56 -1.99 0.11
N SER A 121 -18.11 -1.85 -1.08
CA SER A 121 -19.46 -2.24 -1.42
C SER A 121 -19.43 -3.05 -2.71
N SER A 122 -20.06 -4.23 -2.70
CA SER A 122 -20.27 -5.04 -3.90
C SER A 122 -21.25 -4.42 -4.88
N ARG A 123 -21.99 -3.38 -4.46
CA ARG A 123 -22.98 -2.66 -5.28
C ARG A 123 -22.48 -1.29 -5.75
N GLY A 124 -21.20 -0.97 -5.53
CA GLY A 124 -20.63 0.35 -5.77
C GLY A 124 -20.94 1.36 -4.67
N GLY A 125 -20.43 2.58 -4.82
CA GLY A 125 -20.58 3.68 -3.83
C GLY A 125 -19.70 3.55 -2.58
N GLY A 126 -18.78 2.58 -2.57
CA GLY A 126 -17.75 2.48 -1.54
C GLY A 126 -16.69 3.58 -1.67
N PHE A 127 -15.85 3.73 -0.66
CA PHE A 127 -14.79 4.74 -0.63
C PHE A 127 -13.55 4.24 0.12
N LEU A 128 -12.42 4.87 -0.17
CA LEU A 128 -11.13 4.72 0.49
C LEU A 128 -10.69 6.12 0.91
N PHE A 129 -10.16 6.25 2.14
CA PHE A 129 -9.61 7.50 2.63
C PHE A 129 -8.30 7.29 3.39
N PHE A 130 -7.48 8.34 3.43
CA PHE A 130 -6.24 8.42 4.18
C PHE A 130 -6.33 9.57 5.18
N GLY A 131 -5.85 9.36 6.40
CA GLY A 131 -6.06 10.25 7.53
C GLY A 131 -7.25 9.84 8.41
N ASP A 132 -7.62 10.69 9.36
CA ASP A 132 -8.56 10.40 10.45
C ASP A 132 -9.79 11.31 10.49
N ASP A 133 -9.99 12.18 9.50
CA ASP A 133 -11.06 13.18 9.50
C ASP A 133 -12.44 12.67 9.01
N VAL A 134 -12.50 11.43 8.49
CA VAL A 134 -13.68 10.93 7.74
C VAL A 134 -14.63 10.08 8.60
N TYR A 135 -14.25 9.72 9.83
CA TYR A 135 -15.05 8.86 10.70
C TYR A 135 -15.21 9.43 12.10
N ASP A 136 -16.26 9.01 12.80
CA ASP A 136 -16.50 9.33 14.21
C ASP A 136 -15.89 8.22 15.08
N PRO A 137 -14.81 8.47 15.82
CA PRO A 137 -14.15 7.44 16.65
C PRO A 137 -15.06 6.83 17.70
N SER A 138 -16.11 7.55 18.16
CA SER A 138 -17.06 7.03 19.14
C SER A 138 -17.96 5.92 18.59
N ARG A 139 -18.04 5.80 17.26
CA ARG A 139 -18.83 4.78 16.54
C ARG A 139 -18.00 3.60 16.07
N VAL A 140 -16.72 3.55 16.44
CA VAL A 140 -15.79 2.51 16.00
C VAL A 140 -15.38 1.64 17.17
N ILE A 141 -15.49 0.32 17.00
CA ILE A 141 -14.91 -0.65 17.93
C ILE A 141 -13.45 -0.88 17.50
N SER A 142 -12.53 -0.72 18.45
CA SER A 142 -11.09 -0.80 18.18
C SER A 142 -10.47 -2.02 18.86
N THR A 143 -9.45 -2.57 18.23
CA THR A 143 -8.57 -3.60 18.80
C THR A 143 -7.11 -3.19 18.57
N PRO A 144 -6.18 -3.49 19.49
CA PRO A 144 -4.76 -3.24 19.27
C PRO A 144 -4.26 -3.97 18.02
N MET A 145 -3.44 -3.28 17.23
CA MET A 145 -2.77 -3.88 16.08
C MET A 145 -1.51 -4.61 16.53
N SER A 146 -1.35 -5.87 16.11
CA SER A 146 -0.15 -6.65 16.37
C SER A 146 1.09 -6.00 15.72
N ARG A 147 2.20 -6.05 16.45
CA ARG A 147 3.52 -5.56 16.01
C ARG A 147 4.39 -6.66 15.40
N ASP A 148 4.00 -7.91 15.56
CA ASP A 148 4.73 -9.07 15.05
C ASP A 148 4.68 -9.11 13.51
N TYR A 149 3.61 -8.56 12.93
CA TYR A 149 3.43 -8.42 11.49
C TYR A 149 3.81 -7.02 11.02
N ARG A 150 5.03 -6.93 10.46
CA ARG A 150 5.60 -5.65 9.98
C ARG A 150 5.04 -5.20 8.64
N LYS A 151 4.60 -6.13 7.77
CA LYS A 151 4.18 -5.84 6.39
C LYS A 151 2.65 -5.69 6.23
N HIS A 152 1.86 -6.39 7.04
CA HIS A 152 0.38 -6.41 6.94
C HIS A 152 -0.29 -5.97 8.25
N TYR A 153 -1.54 -5.56 8.16
CA TYR A 153 -2.37 -5.25 9.33
C TYR A 153 -2.93 -6.55 9.90
N SER A 154 -2.73 -6.78 11.20
CA SER A 154 -3.33 -7.90 11.91
C SER A 154 -3.70 -7.46 13.33
N PRO A 155 -4.87 -7.86 13.86
CA PRO A 155 -5.23 -7.67 15.26
C PRO A 155 -4.50 -8.66 16.20
N GLY A 156 -3.70 -9.59 15.65
CA GLY A 156 -3.14 -10.71 16.39
C GLY A 156 -4.11 -11.89 16.46
N PHE A 157 -3.88 -12.78 17.43
CA PHE A 157 -4.62 -14.02 17.54
C PHE A 157 -6.06 -13.83 18.05
N GLY A 158 -6.99 -14.55 17.45
CA GLY A 158 -8.40 -14.61 17.87
C GLY A 158 -8.91 -16.02 18.18
N GLU A 159 -10.07 -16.08 18.84
CA GLU A 159 -10.89 -17.28 18.98
C GLU A 159 -12.19 -17.09 18.20
N VAL A 160 -12.61 -18.12 17.46
CA VAL A 160 -13.88 -18.10 16.75
C VAL A 160 -15.00 -18.57 17.69
N ILE A 161 -16.00 -17.71 17.85
CA ILE A 161 -17.22 -17.96 18.59
C ILE A 161 -18.37 -18.08 17.60
N TYR A 162 -19.13 -19.18 17.67
CA TYR A 162 -20.28 -19.42 16.82
C TYR A 162 -21.52 -19.69 17.67
N GLY A 163 -22.61 -18.95 17.41
CA GLY A 163 -23.84 -19.05 18.21
C GLY A 163 -23.62 -18.79 19.71
N GLY A 164 -22.66 -17.93 20.05
CA GLY A 164 -22.29 -17.63 21.44
C GLY A 164 -21.43 -18.70 22.13
N LYS A 165 -21.00 -19.75 21.41
CA LYS A 165 -20.15 -20.82 21.96
C LYS A 165 -18.77 -20.83 21.30
N PRO A 166 -17.69 -21.02 22.08
CA PRO A 166 -16.36 -21.25 21.52
C PRO A 166 -16.36 -22.47 20.60
N THR A 167 -15.73 -22.34 19.44
CA THR A 167 -15.61 -23.45 18.48
C THR A 167 -14.42 -24.38 18.78
N GLY A 168 -13.56 -24.00 19.74
CA GLY A 168 -12.29 -24.69 20.01
C GLY A 168 -11.16 -24.32 19.04
N LEU A 169 -11.48 -23.61 17.94
CA LEU A 169 -10.50 -23.03 17.03
C LEU A 169 -9.90 -21.76 17.66
N LYS A 170 -8.71 -21.94 18.26
CA LYS A 170 -7.93 -20.89 18.91
C LYS A 170 -6.67 -20.59 18.10
N ASN A 171 -6.06 -19.44 18.38
CA ASN A 171 -4.82 -18.98 17.74
C ASN A 171 -4.97 -18.82 16.22
N LEU A 172 -6.13 -18.35 15.78
CA LEU A 172 -6.36 -17.99 14.38
C LEU A 172 -5.75 -16.60 14.11
N LEU A 173 -5.11 -16.49 12.95
CA LEU A 173 -4.27 -15.37 12.52
C LEU A 173 -4.98 -14.57 11.42
#